data_AF-A0A2J6JCK7-F1
#
_entry.id   AF-A0A2J6JCK7-F1
#
_cell.length_a   1.000
_cell.length_b   1.000
_cell.length_c   1.000
_cell.angle_alpha   90.00
_cell.angle_beta   90.00
_cell.angle_gamma   90.00
#
_symmetry.space_group_name_H-M   'P 1'
#
loop_
_entity.id
_entity.type
_entity.pdbx_description
1 polymer ?
#
loop_
_entity_poly.entity_id
_entity_poly.type
_entity_poly.pdbx_seq_one_letter_code
_entity_poly.pdbx_strand_id
1 'polypeptide(L)' 'MCEIDGEGGVDGDSYPDYLENPAAILDLVWIENFHSGLSLKAKIGNILQETTEWTQGGRVTKSFEDPMTFSVGISYKM' A
#
# COMPACT_ATOMS: atom_id res chain seq x y z
N MET A 1 -31.19 -0.82 -47.52
CA MET A 1 -29.73 -0.96 -47.45
C MET A 1 -29.42 -1.35 -46.02
N CYS A 2 -29.17 -2.64 -45.79
CA CYS A 2 -28.82 -3.19 -44.49
C CYS A 2 -27.29 -3.34 -44.45
N GLU A 3 -26.66 -2.83 -43.41
CA GLU A 3 -25.35 -3.33 -42.96
C GLU A 3 -25.63 -4.31 -41.83
N ILE A 4 -25.17 -5.56 -42.00
CA ILE A 4 -25.16 -6.58 -40.97
C ILE A 4 -23.70 -6.81 -40.62
N ASP A 5 -23.31 -6.41 -39.43
CA ASP A 5 -22.32 -7.07 -38.58
C ASP A 5 -23.01 -7.08 -37.20
N GLY A 6 -23.51 -8.20 -36.71
CA GLY A 6 -22.68 -9.25 -36.13
C GLY A 6 -22.54 -8.97 -34.64
N GLU A 7 -23.14 -9.86 -33.82
CA GLU A 7 -22.99 -10.03 -32.37
C GLU A 7 -24.11 -9.53 -31.46
N GLY A 8 -24.44 -10.43 -30.53
CA GLY A 8 -25.64 -10.41 -29.71
C GLY A 8 -25.74 -9.22 -28.78
N GLY A 9 -26.98 -8.80 -28.57
CA GLY A 9 -27.34 -7.91 -27.48
C GLY A 9 -26.88 -8.49 -26.14
N VAL A 10 -25.81 -7.92 -25.62
CA VAL A 10 -25.63 -7.78 -24.19
C VAL A 10 -25.75 -6.29 -23.98
N ASP A 11 -26.81 -5.85 -23.30
CA ASP A 11 -26.84 -4.55 -22.67
C ASP A 11 -25.63 -4.54 -21.72
N GLY A 12 -24.51 -4.08 -22.26
CA GLY A 12 -23.25 -4.02 -21.55
C GLY A 12 -23.37 -2.88 -20.58
N ASP A 13 -23.89 -3.17 -19.38
CA ASP A 13 -23.67 -2.35 -18.21
C ASP A 13 -22.15 -2.17 -18.09
N SER A 14 -21.64 -1.08 -18.65
CA SER A 14 -20.25 -0.65 -18.48
C SER A 14 -20.09 -0.24 -17.03
N TYR A 15 -19.96 -1.24 -16.15
CA TYR A 15 -19.50 -1.02 -14.79
C TYR A 15 -18.13 -0.36 -14.90
N PRO A 16 -17.95 0.85 -14.35
CA PRO A 16 -16.68 1.52 -14.50
C PRO A 16 -15.60 0.70 -13.81
N ASP A 17 -14.49 0.45 -14.51
CA ASP A 17 -13.38 -0.33 -13.99
C ASP A 17 -12.89 0.23 -12.65
N TYR A 18 -12.73 -0.66 -11.68
CA TYR A 18 -12.12 -0.36 -10.40
C TYR A 18 -10.62 -0.61 -10.51
N LEU A 19 -9.83 0.44 -10.38
CA LEU A 19 -8.37 0.38 -10.43
C LEU A 19 -7.82 0.75 -9.05
N GLU A 20 -7.04 -0.17 -8.47
CA GLU A 20 -6.32 0.02 -7.22
C GLU A 20 -4.83 0.25 -7.52
N ASN A 21 -4.29 1.34 -6.98
CA ASN A 21 -2.86 1.64 -7.00
C ASN A 21 -2.30 1.52 -5.57
N PRO A 22 -1.69 0.38 -5.20
CA PRO A 22 -1.19 0.16 -3.84
C PRO A 22 0.04 1.02 -3.55
N ALA A 23 0.09 1.61 -2.36
CA ALA A 23 1.27 2.32 -1.87
C ALA A 23 2.43 1.36 -1.60
N ALA A 24 3.65 1.73 -1.98
CA ALA A 24 4.85 1.03 -1.55
C ALA A 24 5.20 1.41 -0.10
N ILE A 25 5.52 0.40 0.72
CA ILE A 25 5.90 0.59 2.13
C ILE A 25 7.40 0.30 2.28
N LEU A 26 8.13 1.24 2.89
CA LEU A 26 9.55 1.08 3.24
C LEU A 26 9.76 1.18 4.74
N ASP A 27 10.30 0.10 5.31
CA ASP A 27 10.64 0.00 6.73
C ASP A 27 12.17 -0.11 6.91
N LEU A 28 12.73 0.73 7.78
CA LEU A 28 14.12 0.64 8.22
C LEU A 28 14.17 0.03 9.63
N VAL A 29 14.94 -1.04 9.78
CA VAL A 29 15.17 -1.70 11.07
C VAL A 29 16.66 -1.71 11.38
N TRP A 30 17.04 -1.10 12.51
CA TRP A 30 18.38 -1.13 13.06
C TRP A 30 18.39 -2.00 14.32
N ILE A 31 19.29 -2.98 14.39
CA ILE A 31 19.51 -3.80 15.59
C ILE A 31 21.00 -3.77 15.96
N GLU A 32 21.31 -3.37 17.19
CA GLU A 32 22.64 -3.44 17.78
C GLU A 32 22.65 -4.42 18.94
N ASN A 33 23.64 -5.30 18.95
CA ASN A 33 23.87 -6.22 20.05
C ASN A 33 25.24 -5.92 20.65
N PHE A 34 25.26 -5.59 21.93
CA PHE A 34 26.48 -5.30 22.67
C PHE A 34 26.97 -6.59 23.35
N HIS A 35 28.29 -6.75 23.43
CA HIS A 35 28.92 -7.89 24.13
C HIS A 35 28.57 -7.95 25.62
N SER A 36 28.03 -6.87 26.19
CA SER A 36 27.55 -6.80 27.56
C SER A 36 26.21 -7.53 27.80
N GLY A 37 25.58 -8.10 26.77
CA GLY A 37 24.24 -8.71 26.86
C GLY A 37 23.09 -7.69 26.68
N LEU A 38 23.43 -6.42 26.42
CA LEU A 38 22.47 -5.37 26.03
C LEU A 38 22.18 -5.47 24.53
N SER A 39 20.91 -5.32 24.15
CA SER A 39 20.48 -5.19 22.75
C SER A 39 19.60 -3.96 22.59
N LEU A 40 19.89 -3.17 21.56
CA LEU A 40 19.11 -2.02 21.14
C LEU A 40 18.48 -2.30 19.78
N LYS A 41 17.20 -1.98 19.64
CA LYS A 41 16.45 -2.11 18.39
C LYS A 41 15.74 -0.81 18.12
N ALA A 42 15.96 -0.23 16.95
CA ALA A 42 15.18 0.89 16.43
C ALA A 42 14.49 0.45 15.14
N LYS A 43 13.22 0.84 14.97
CA LYS A 43 12.47 0.63 13.73
C LYS A 43 11.77 1.93 13.35
N ILE A 44 11.97 2.33 12.11
CA ILE A 44 11.28 3.42 11.43
C ILE A 44 10.43 2.78 10.33
N GLY A 45 9.11 2.84 10.47
CA GLY A 45 8.17 2.23 9.53
C GLY A 45 7.53 3.25 8.60
N ASN A 46 7.19 2.79 7.40
CA ASN A 46 6.59 3.57 6.32
C ASN A 46 7.24 4.94 6.04
N ILE A 47 8.53 4.92 5.67
CA ILE A 47 9.31 6.14 5.38
C ILE A 47 8.82 6.84 4.11
N LEU A 48 8.29 6.08 3.14
CA LEU A 48 7.83 6.62 1.86
C LEU A 48 6.54 7.43 2.01
N GLN A 49 5.70 7.12 3.01
CA GLN A 49 4.41 7.78 3.26
C GLN A 49 3.55 7.86 1.99
N GLU A 50 3.60 6.81 1.16
CA GLU A 50 2.81 6.75 -0.06
C GLU A 50 1.33 6.48 0.26
N THR A 51 0.46 7.03 -0.58
CA THR A 51 -0.99 6.90 -0.45
C THR A 51 -1.50 5.83 -1.40
N THR A 52 -2.31 4.90 -0.89
CA THR A 52 -3.07 3.96 -1.72
C THR A 52 -4.31 4.67 -2.24
N GLU A 53 -4.50 4.67 -3.56
CA GLU A 53 -5.63 5.30 -4.22
C GLU A 53 -6.49 4.28 -4.95
N TRP A 54 -7.81 4.39 -4.77
CA TRP A 54 -8.80 3.63 -5.53
C TRP A 54 -9.52 4.57 -6.50
N THR A 55 -9.47 4.23 -7.78
CA THR A 55 -10.09 5.01 -8.85
C THR A 55 -11.22 4.25 -9.51
N GLN A 56 -12.29 4.96 -9.86
CA GLN A 56 -13.41 4.44 -10.65
C GLN A 56 -13.76 5.46 -11.74
N GLY A 57 -13.71 5.04 -13.01
CA GLY A 57 -14.02 5.91 -14.14
C GLY A 57 -13.16 7.19 -14.19
N GLY A 58 -11.89 7.12 -13.77
CA GLY A 58 -10.96 8.25 -13.74
C GLY A 58 -11.13 9.21 -12.56
N ARG A 59 -11.99 8.90 -11.60
CA ARG A 59 -12.14 9.67 -10.35
C ARG A 59 -11.62 8.87 -9.16
N VAL A 60 -10.87 9.51 -8.28
CA VAL A 60 -10.46 8.93 -6.99
C VAL A 60 -11.70 8.83 -6.10
N THR A 61 -12.00 7.61 -5.65
CA THR A 61 -13.16 7.31 -4.80
C THR A 61 -12.77 7.14 -3.34
N LYS A 62 -11.54 6.70 -3.10
CA LYS A 62 -10.97 6.50 -1.77
C LYS A 62 -9.47 6.71 -1.83
N SER A 63 -8.92 7.26 -0.76
CA SER A 63 -7.49 7.31 -0.51
C SER A 63 -7.22 6.81 0.90
N PHE A 64 -6.12 6.10 1.08
CA PHE A 64 -5.66 5.62 2.38
C PHE A 64 -4.16 5.83 2.49
N GLU A 65 -3.74 6.48 3.55
CA GLU A 65 -2.34 6.77 3.84
C GLU A 65 -2.00 6.16 5.19
N ASP A 66 -1.01 5.27 5.21
CA ASP A 66 -0.46 4.79 6.46
C ASP A 66 0.53 5.82 7.01
N PRO A 67 0.43 6.22 8.29
CA PRO A 67 1.38 7.18 8.85
C PRO A 67 2.76 6.56 9.02
N MET A 68 3.79 7.42 8.97
CA MET A 68 5.15 7.03 9.37
C MET A 68 5.17 6.65 10.87
N THR A 69 5.83 5.55 11.21
CA THR A 69 5.92 5.05 12.59
C THR A 69 7.37 5.01 13.09
N PHE A 70 7.55 5.21 14.40
CA PHE A 70 8.85 5.11 15.06
C PHE A 70 8.74 4.25 16.32
N SER A 71 9.66 3.31 16.49
CA SER A 71 9.72 2.47 17.68
C SER A 71 11.17 2.20 18.10
N VAL A 72 11.41 2.23 19.41
CA VAL A 72 12.71 1.92 20.00
C VAL A 72 12.49 0.93 21.13
N GLY A 73 13.31 -0.12 21.14
CA GLY A 73 13.35 -1.14 22.16
C GLY A 73 14.76 -1.31 22.70
N ILE A 74 14.87 -1.44 24.01
CA ILE A 74 16.11 -1.81 24.70
C ILE A 74 15.80 -3.07 25.49
N SER A 75 16.69 -4.05 25.41
CA SER A 75 16.58 -5.30 26.15
C SER A 75 17.92 -5.69 26.73
N TYR A 76 17.92 -6.37 27.87
CA TYR A 76 19.11 -6.84 28.54
C TYR A 76 18.93 -8.30 28.92
N LYS A 77 19.87 -9.15 28.52
CA LYS A 77 19.95 -10.54 28.99
C LYS A 77 20.96 -10.62 30.13
N MET A 78 20.45 -10.97 31.32
CA MET A 78 21.25 -11.37 32.48
C MET A 78 21.92 -12.72 32.25
#